data_AF-A0A0G4EEE2-F1
#
_entry.id   AF-A0A0G4EEE2-F1
#
_cell.length_a   1.000
_cell.length_b   1.000
_cell.length_c   1.000
_cell.angle_alpha   90.00
_cell.angle_beta   90.00
_cell.angle_gamma   90.00
#
_symmetry.space_group_name_H-M   'P 1'
#
loop_
_entity.id
_entity.type
_entity.pdbx_description
1 polymer ?
#
loop_
_entity_poly.entity_id
_entity_poly.type
_entity_poly.pdbx_seq_one_letter_code
_entity_poly.pdbx_strand_id
1 'polypeptide(L)'
;MSRRCLDQGPDGRPAAKKSKPSTEWRSRDDSVYWRDYGSTGSDKVFGLDLDDTLIAPKSGNTFPMDTNDWKLLHADACKRVLKQHLRNGFKFIEVRGQ
;
A
#
# COMPACT_ATOMS: atom_id res chain seq x y z
N MET A 1 15.86 28.42 -42.17
CA MET A 1 14.83 28.47 -41.10
C MET A 1 14.01 27.19 -41.18
N SER A 2 14.31 26.21 -40.32
CA SER A 2 13.74 24.86 -40.39
C SER A 2 12.35 24.82 -39.73
N ARG A 3 11.31 24.54 -40.51
CA ARG A 3 9.95 24.23 -40.01
C ARG A 3 9.97 22.81 -39.45
N ARG A 4 9.79 22.64 -38.14
CA ARG A 4 9.53 21.33 -37.54
C ARG A 4 8.05 21.18 -37.17
N CYS A 5 7.58 19.98 -37.49
CA CYS A 5 6.21 19.51 -37.49
C CYS A 5 5.45 19.64 -36.17
N LEU A 6 4.13 19.74 -36.38
CA LEU A 6 2.99 19.49 -35.52
C LEU A 6 3.17 18.32 -34.53
N ASP A 7 2.88 18.58 -33.26
CA ASP A 7 2.38 17.57 -32.31
C ASP A 7 1.20 18.21 -31.56
N GLN A 8 0.03 18.25 -32.20
CA GLN A 8 -1.22 18.60 -31.54
C GLN A 8 -2.18 17.44 -31.69
N GLY A 9 -2.53 16.81 -30.56
CA GLY A 9 -3.68 15.92 -30.48
C GLY A 9 -4.98 16.68 -30.76
N PRO A 10 -6.08 15.97 -31.08
CA PRO A 10 -7.28 16.53 -31.69
C PRO A 10 -8.00 17.65 -30.91
N ASP A 11 -7.69 17.85 -29.62
CA ASP A 11 -8.43 18.79 -28.75
C ASP A 11 -7.58 19.92 -28.16
N GLY A 12 -6.31 20.10 -28.56
CA GLY A 12 -5.47 21.22 -28.10
C GLY A 12 -5.22 21.30 -26.58
N ARG A 13 -5.69 20.34 -25.79
CA ARG A 13 -5.41 20.24 -24.36
C ARG A 13 -4.04 19.60 -24.15
N PRO A 14 -3.17 20.17 -23.32
CA PRO A 14 -1.95 19.49 -22.92
C PRO A 14 -2.32 18.14 -22.32
N ALA A 15 -1.75 17.05 -22.85
CA ALA A 15 -1.92 15.73 -22.29
C ALA A 15 -1.59 15.79 -20.79
N ALA A 16 -2.55 15.36 -19.95
CA ALA A 16 -2.34 15.31 -18.51
C ALA A 16 -1.09 14.46 -18.25
N LYS A 17 -0.02 15.09 -17.76
CA LYS A 17 1.18 14.37 -17.31
C LYS A 17 0.71 13.38 -16.25
N LYS A 18 0.76 12.08 -16.55
CA LYS A 18 0.52 11.04 -15.56
C LYS A 18 1.52 11.26 -14.42
N SER A 19 1.05 11.77 -13.29
CA SER A 19 1.88 11.93 -12.10
C SER A 19 2.39 10.56 -11.68
N LYS A 20 3.70 10.43 -11.43
CA LYS A 20 4.23 9.20 -10.84
C LYS A 20 3.49 8.92 -9.54
N PRO A 21 3.06 7.66 -9.28
CA PRO A 21 2.47 7.32 -7.99
C PRO A 21 3.50 7.62 -6.90
N SER A 22 3.18 8.54 -5.98
CA SER A 22 4.08 8.95 -4.90
C SER A 22 4.01 7.94 -3.77
N THR A 23 5.05 7.17 -3.52
CA THR A 23 5.10 6.14 -2.46
C THR A 23 5.45 6.70 -1.08
N GLU A 24 4.99 7.92 -0.79
CA GLU A 24 5.36 8.69 0.39
C GLU A 24 4.35 8.52 1.53
N TRP A 25 4.86 8.46 2.76
CA TRP A 25 4.06 8.56 3.98
C TRP A 25 3.38 9.92 4.07
N ARG A 26 2.15 9.95 4.57
CA ARG A 26 1.40 11.18 4.80
C ARG A 26 0.78 11.17 6.18
N SER A 27 0.67 12.36 6.77
CA SER A 27 0.03 12.57 8.07
C SER A 27 -1.18 13.47 7.91
N ARG A 28 -2.26 13.17 8.63
CA ARG A 28 -3.48 13.98 8.70
C ARG A 28 -4.27 13.60 9.95
N ASP A 29 -4.78 14.59 10.68
CA ASP A 29 -5.71 14.39 11.81
C ASP A 29 -5.21 13.28 12.77
N ASP A 30 -3.98 13.46 13.28
CA ASP A 30 -3.24 12.53 14.15
C ASP A 30 -3.04 11.10 13.61
N SER A 31 -3.35 10.89 12.34
CA SER A 31 -3.20 9.61 11.65
C SER A 31 -2.06 9.66 10.65
N VAL A 32 -1.33 8.56 10.54
CA VAL A 32 -0.30 8.36 9.51
C VAL A 32 -0.79 7.28 8.55
N TYR A 33 -0.69 7.54 7.25
CA TYR A 33 -1.11 6.59 6.23
C TYR A 33 -0.05 6.46 5.14
N TRP A 34 0.16 5.21 4.73
CA TRP A 34 0.89 4.85 3.54
C TRP A 34 -0.07 4.22 2.55
N ARG A 35 0.14 4.50 1.26
CA ARG A 35 -0.69 3.93 0.19
C ARG A 35 0.21 3.55 -0.98
N ASP A 36 -0.01 2.37 -1.51
CA ASP A 36 0.42 2.05 -2.86
C ASP A 36 -0.52 2.72 -3.89
N TYR A 37 -0.10 3.87 -4.42
CA TYR A 37 -0.84 4.63 -5.44
C TYR A 37 -0.85 3.95 -6.82
N GLY A 38 -0.10 2.85 -7.01
CA GLY A 38 -0.18 2.01 -8.20
C GLY A 38 -1.32 0.98 -8.17
N SER A 39 -1.93 0.75 -6.99
CA SER A 39 -2.99 -0.25 -6.82
C SER A 39 -4.39 0.31 -7.11
N THR A 40 -5.21 -0.45 -7.84
CA THR A 40 -6.63 -0.13 -8.04
C THR A 40 -7.37 -0.08 -6.69
N GLY A 41 -8.36 0.80 -6.56
CA GLY A 41 -9.31 0.76 -5.45
C GLY A 41 -10.16 -0.53 -5.48
N SER A 42 -10.79 -0.85 -4.36
CA SER A 42 -11.81 -1.90 -4.28
C SER A 42 -12.96 -1.44 -3.38
N ASP A 43 -14.17 -1.87 -3.70
CA ASP A 43 -15.37 -1.69 -2.87
C ASP A 43 -15.35 -2.61 -1.63
N LYS A 44 -14.45 -3.59 -1.59
CA LYS A 44 -14.27 -4.51 -0.46
C LYS A 44 -12.89 -4.32 0.16
N VAL A 45 -12.86 -4.16 1.47
CA VAL A 45 -11.64 -4.00 2.26
C VAL A 45 -11.48 -5.15 3.22
N PHE A 46 -10.29 -5.73 3.27
CA PHE A 46 -9.88 -6.66 4.31
C PHE A 46 -8.89 -5.95 5.22
N GLY A 47 -9.41 -5.45 6.34
CA GLY A 47 -8.67 -4.73 7.36
C GLY A 47 -8.01 -5.71 8.34
N LEU A 48 -6.73 -5.51 8.60
CA LEU A 48 -5.96 -6.31 9.56
C LEU A 48 -5.22 -5.39 10.52
N ASP A 49 -5.14 -5.80 11.79
CA ASP A 49 -4.18 -5.23 12.72
C ASP A 49 -2.77 -5.78 12.43
N LEU A 50 -1.73 -5.08 12.90
CA LEU A 50 -0.34 -5.41 12.64
C LEU A 50 0.29 -6.23 13.78
N ASP A 51 0.41 -5.60 14.95
CA ASP A 51 1.07 -6.16 16.13
C ASP A 51 0.22 -7.31 16.71
N ASP A 52 0.85 -8.44 17.05
CA ASP A 52 0.20 -9.66 17.56
C ASP A 52 -0.91 -10.28 16.67
N THR A 53 -1.13 -9.74 15.47
CA THR A 53 -2.03 -10.28 14.45
C THR A 53 -1.24 -10.80 13.24
N LEU A 54 -0.46 -9.92 12.60
CA LEU A 54 0.36 -10.25 11.43
C LEU A 54 1.82 -10.48 11.79
N ILE A 55 2.36 -9.70 12.72
CA ILE A 55 3.74 -9.80 13.14
C ILE A 55 3.85 -9.88 14.67
N ALA A 56 4.93 -10.48 15.13
CA ALA A 56 5.32 -10.48 16.54
C ALA A 56 6.84 -10.36 16.66
N PRO A 57 7.37 -10.01 17.85
CA PRO A 57 8.80 -10.01 18.09
C PRO A 57 9.43 -11.35 17.71
N LYS A 58 10.47 -11.31 16.88
CA LYS A 58 11.17 -12.53 16.45
C LYS A 58 11.80 -13.22 17.65
N SER A 59 12.36 -12.44 18.56
CA SER A 59 12.97 -12.82 19.83
C SER A 59 12.03 -13.56 20.79
N GLY A 60 10.71 -13.37 20.66
CA GLY A 60 9.71 -13.93 21.57
C GLY A 60 9.46 -13.08 22.81
N ASN A 61 10.03 -11.87 22.89
CA ASN A 61 9.72 -10.91 23.93
C ASN A 61 8.32 -10.29 23.76
N THR A 62 7.82 -9.65 24.82
CA THR A 62 6.61 -8.80 24.75
C THR A 62 6.83 -7.57 23.87
N PHE A 63 8.04 -7.01 23.85
CA PHE A 63 8.39 -5.83 23.06
C PHE A 63 9.60 -6.12 22.16
N PRO A 64 9.62 -5.57 20.93
CA PRO A 64 10.73 -5.76 19.98
C PRO A 64 12.02 -5.11 20.52
N MET A 65 13.16 -5.77 20.31
CA MET A 65 14.47 -5.22 20.70
C MET A 65 14.96 -4.13 19.75
N ASP A 66 14.66 -4.25 18.46
CA ASP A 66 15.06 -3.30 17.42
C ASP A 66 14.14 -3.38 16.19
N THR A 67 14.46 -2.60 15.14
CA THR A 67 13.67 -2.53 13.90
C THR A 67 13.69 -3.80 13.06
N ASN A 68 14.56 -4.77 13.37
CA ASN A 68 14.67 -6.06 12.71
C ASN A 68 14.08 -7.22 13.54
N ASP A 69 13.65 -6.95 14.78
CA ASP A 69 13.08 -7.95 15.67
C ASP A 69 11.61 -8.25 15.36
N TRP A 70 11.32 -8.64 14.12
CA TRP A 70 9.96 -8.95 13.68
C TRP A 70 9.92 -10.25 12.88
N LYS A 71 8.84 -11.02 13.05
CA LYS A 71 8.52 -12.18 12.23
C LYS A 71 7.03 -12.18 11.88
N LEU A 72 6.68 -12.78 10.74
CA LEU A 72 5.28 -13.07 10.44
C LEU A 72 4.74 -14.13 11.39
N LEU A 73 3.63 -13.83 12.04
CA LEU A 73 2.82 -14.82 12.73
C LEU A 73 2.21 -15.77 11.69
N HIS A 74 2.27 -17.08 11.94
CA HIS A 74 1.66 -18.12 11.09
C HIS A 74 1.83 -17.92 9.57
N ALA A 75 3.08 -17.72 9.11
CA ALA A 75 3.39 -17.28 7.74
C ALA A 75 2.62 -17.99 6.62
N ASP A 76 2.44 -19.32 6.69
CA ASP A 76 1.72 -20.08 5.67
C ASP A 76 0.21 -19.85 5.71
N ALA A 77 -0.37 -19.71 6.90
CA ALA A 77 -1.77 -19.39 7.07
C ALA A 77 -2.07 -17.96 6.55
N CYS A 78 -1.24 -16.98 6.91
CA CYS A 78 -1.38 -15.61 6.43
C CYS A 78 -1.29 -15.55 4.90
N LYS A 79 -0.29 -16.20 4.29
CA LYS A 79 -0.17 -16.28 2.82
C LYS A 79 -1.43 -16.86 2.18
N ARG A 80 -2.02 -17.91 2.76
CA ARG A 80 -3.22 -18.56 2.24
C ARG A 80 -4.44 -17.62 2.33
N VAL A 81 -4.68 -17.04 3.50
CA VAL A 81 -5.82 -16.14 3.74
C VAL A 81 -5.73 -14.89 2.86
N LEU A 82 -4.55 -14.28 2.78
CA LEU A 82 -4.31 -13.11 1.94
C LEU A 82 -4.54 -13.44 0.46
N LYS A 83 -3.97 -14.54 -0.04
CA LYS A 83 -4.20 -14.95 -1.45
C LYS A 83 -5.68 -15.18 -1.75
N GLN A 84 -6.42 -15.79 -0.84
CA GLN A 84 -7.85 -16.03 -1.00
C GLN A 84 -8.64 -14.73 -1.08
N HIS A 85 -8.37 -13.76 -0.21
CA HIS A 85 -9.10 -12.50 -0.16
C HIS A 85 -8.78 -11.60 -1.35
N LEU A 86 -7.54 -11.57 -1.83
CA LEU A 86 -7.19 -10.89 -3.08
C LEU A 86 -7.98 -11.43 -4.27
N ARG A 87 -8.06 -12.76 -4.40
CA ARG A 87 -8.83 -13.40 -5.48
C ARG A 87 -10.32 -13.09 -5.40
N ASN A 88 -10.84 -12.84 -4.20
CA ASN A 88 -12.23 -12.47 -3.96
C ASN A 88 -12.47 -10.95 -4.10
N GLY A 89 -11.48 -10.20 -4.57
CA GLY A 89 -11.59 -8.77 -4.87
C GLY A 89 -11.40 -7.85 -3.67
N PHE A 90 -10.89 -8.33 -2.54
CA PHE A 90 -10.60 -7.45 -1.40
C PHE A 90 -9.30 -6.67 -1.61
N LYS A 91 -9.30 -5.40 -1.21
CA LYS A 91 -8.08 -4.61 -1.00
C LYS A 91 -7.63 -4.73 0.45
N PHE A 92 -6.33 -4.94 0.66
CA PHE A 92 -5.77 -4.97 2.01
C PHE A 92 -5.51 -3.58 2.54
N ILE A 93 -5.82 -3.41 3.81
CA ILE A 93 -5.45 -2.25 4.59
C ILE A 93 -4.96 -2.77 5.94
N GLU A 94 -3.79 -2.33 6.36
CA GLU A 94 -3.31 -2.50 7.72
C GLU A 94 -3.73 -1.26 8.52
N VAL A 95 -4.32 -1.49 9.69
CA VAL A 95 -4.85 -0.42 10.55
C VAL A 95 -4.38 -0.67 11.97
N ARG A 96 -3.70 0.31 12.55
CA ARG A 96 -3.18 0.25 13.90
C ARG A 96 -3.62 1.49 14.69
N GLY A 97 -4.17 1.28 15.88
CA GLY A 97 -4.40 2.35 16.85
C GLY A 97 -3.10 2.66 17.60
N GLN A 98 -2.65 3.91 17.58
CA GLN A 98 -1.53 4.37 18.41
C GLN A 98 -2.04 5.07 19.67
#